data_AF-A0A1F6IVP8-F1
#
_entry.id   AF-A0A1F6IVP8-F1
#
_cell.length_a   1.000
_cell.length_b   1.000
_cell.length_c   1.000
_cell.angle_alpha   90.00
_cell.angle_beta   90.00
_cell.angle_gamma   90.00
#
_symmetry.space_group_name_H-M   'P 1'
#
loop_
_entity.id
_entity.type
_entity.pdbx_description
1 polymer ?
#
loop_
_entity_poly.entity_id
_entity_poly.type
_entity_poly.pdbx_seq_one_letter_code
_entity_poly.pdbx_strand_id
1 'polypeptide(L)'
;MIKLLKTGKYSVIETFDHTKILTLDDKARYAWIKADSIGDILVSTRRKFNTSNIVSMGNYRLYEVKGEPEFTDLVHLELFVGDGQWQGYLLPTGLPRSLKKRNRIVSTNEAITKSVI
;
A
#
# COMPACT_ATOMS: atom_id res chain seq x y z
N MET A 1 3.23 -20.50 4.78
CA MET A 1 4.51 -19.81 4.57
C MET A 1 4.32 -18.31 4.40
N ILE A 2 5.05 -17.51 5.17
CA ILE A 2 5.20 -16.07 4.97
C ILE A 2 6.57 -15.76 4.36
N LYS A 3 6.60 -15.02 3.25
CA LYS A 3 7.84 -14.61 2.57
C LYS A 3 7.90 -13.10 2.46
N LEU A 4 8.95 -12.50 3.01
CA LEU A 4 9.24 -11.09 2.82
C LEU A 4 9.71 -10.84 1.38
N LEU A 5 8.92 -10.09 0.61
CA LEU A 5 9.25 -9.73 -0.77
C LEU A 5 10.07 -8.46 -0.85
N LYS A 6 9.71 -7.45 -0.05
CA LYS A 6 10.35 -6.13 -0.10
C LYS A 6 10.15 -5.35 1.19
N THR A 7 11.12 -4.49 1.51
CA THR A 7 10.98 -3.44 2.53
C THR A 7 11.55 -2.14 1.98
N GLY A 8 11.16 -1.03 2.58
CA GLY A 8 11.71 0.26 2.20
C GLY A 8 10.97 1.44 2.82
N LYS A 9 11.07 2.59 2.17
CA LYS A 9 10.41 3.83 2.60
C LYS A 9 9.16 4.08 1.76
N TYR A 10 8.12 4.59 2.40
CA TYR A 10 6.93 5.04 1.70
C TYR A 10 6.58 6.47 2.09
N SER A 11 5.84 7.12 1.20
CA SER A 11 5.09 8.33 1.50
C SER A 11 3.71 8.24 0.88
N VAL A 12 2.71 8.78 1.58
CA VAL A 12 1.40 9.08 1.03
C VAL A 12 1.25 10.59 1.07
N ILE A 13 1.03 11.17 -0.10
CA ILE A 13 0.70 12.59 -0.23
C ILE A 13 -0.75 12.72 -0.68
N GLU A 14 -1.34 13.86 -0.38
CA GLU A 14 -2.59 14.28 -0.99
C GLU A 14 -2.29 15.38 -2.01
N THR A 15 -3.00 15.35 -3.13
CA THR A 15 -2.92 16.36 -4.19
C THR A 15 -4.02 17.41 -4.00
N PHE A 16 -3.97 18.51 -4.76
CA PHE A 16 -5.00 19.55 -4.69
C PHE A 16 -6.40 19.08 -5.10
N ASP A 17 -6.49 18.04 -5.92
CA ASP A 17 -7.73 17.35 -6.30
C ASP A 17 -8.11 16.22 -5.32
N HIS A 18 -7.61 16.26 -4.08
CA HIS A 18 -7.89 15.31 -3.00
C HIS A 18 -7.61 13.84 -3.37
N THR A 19 -6.67 13.61 -4.28
CA THR A 19 -6.23 12.27 -4.65
C THR A 19 -5.01 11.89 -3.83
N LYS A 20 -5.06 10.71 -3.19
CA LYS A 20 -3.91 10.16 -2.48
C LYS A 20 -2.92 9.56 -3.47
N ILE A 21 -1.64 9.84 -3.29
CA ILE A 21 -0.55 9.24 -4.06
C ILE A 21 0.36 8.48 -3.11
N LEU A 22 0.36 7.15 -3.22
CA LEU A 22 1.31 6.27 -2.55
C LEU A 22 2.60 6.19 -3.36
N THR A 23 3.72 6.51 -2.73
CA THR A 23 5.06 6.38 -3.30
C THR A 23 5.87 5.37 -2.48
N LEU A 24 6.50 4.41 -3.17
CA LEU A 24 7.42 3.43 -2.58
C LEU A 24 8.84 3.67 -3.10
N ASP A 25 9.79 3.84 -2.18
CA ASP A 25 11.22 4.09 -2.40
C ASP A 25 11.51 5.24 -3.38
N ASP A 26 10.68 6.29 -3.37
CA ASP A 26 10.73 7.45 -4.28
C ASP A 26 10.69 7.12 -5.79
N LYS A 27 10.49 5.85 -6.13
CA LYS A 27 10.56 5.30 -7.49
C LYS A 27 9.17 4.94 -8.00
N ALA A 28 8.45 4.10 -7.28
CA ALA A 28 7.15 3.59 -7.72
C ALA A 28 6.03 4.47 -7.15
N ARG A 29 5.17 5.00 -8.02
CA ARG A 29 4.06 5.88 -7.64
C ARG A 29 2.73 5.29 -8.08
N TYR A 30 1.75 5.39 -7.19
CA TYR A 30 0.41 4.86 -7.38
C TYR A 30 -0.62 5.90 -6.96
N ALA A 31 -1.53 6.25 -7.86
CA ALA A 31 -2.73 6.96 -7.48
C ALA A 31 -3.64 5.98 -6.72
N TRP A 32 -4.04 6.36 -5.51
CA TRP A 32 -4.94 5.61 -4.67
C TRP A 32 -6.30 6.28 -4.72
N ILE A 33 -7.21 5.64 -5.47
CA ILE A 33 -8.53 6.18 -5.77
C ILE A 33 -9.60 5.18 -5.37
N LYS A 34 -10.75 5.69 -4.96
CA LYS A 34 -11.95 4.89 -4.75
C LYS A 34 -12.65 4.71 -6.09
N ALA A 35 -12.72 3.48 -6.58
CA ALA A 35 -13.47 3.14 -7.78
C ALA A 35 -14.90 2.74 -7.39
N ASP A 36 -15.89 3.29 -8.09
CA ASP A 36 -17.29 2.92 -7.92
C ASP A 36 -17.45 1.41 -8.00
N SER A 37 -18.25 0.84 -7.10
CA SER A 37 -18.53 -0.61 -6.94
C SER A 37 -17.39 -1.56 -6.56
N ILE A 38 -16.12 -1.15 -6.68
CA ILE A 38 -14.94 -2.03 -6.42
C ILE A 38 -14.22 -1.66 -5.12
N GLY A 39 -14.37 -0.40 -4.67
CA GLY A 39 -13.67 0.16 -3.53
C GLY A 39 -12.30 0.70 -3.93
N ASP A 40 -11.34 0.63 -3.02
CA ASP A 40 -10.04 1.25 -3.23
C ASP A 40 -9.16 0.49 -4.23
N ILE A 41 -8.53 1.25 -5.13
CA ILE A 41 -7.60 0.73 -6.13
C ILE A 41 -6.33 1.58 -6.18
N LEU A 42 -5.23 0.91 -6.53
CA LEU A 42 -3.97 1.52 -6.91
C LEU A 42 -3.83 1.53 -8.43
N VAL A 43 -3.44 2.69 -8.97
CA VAL A 43 -3.17 2.88 -10.40
C VAL A 43 -1.74 3.37 -10.58
N SER A 44 -0.92 2.62 -11.31
CA SER A 44 0.45 3.05 -11.61
C SER A 44 0.46 4.35 -12.42
N THR A 45 1.27 5.31 -11.99
CA THR A 45 1.40 6.62 -12.64
C THR A 45 2.85 7.08 -12.70
N ARG A 46 3.20 7.75 -13.81
CA ARG A 46 4.49 8.46 -13.98
C ARG A 46 4.36 9.97 -13.79
N ARG A 47 3.12 10.46 -13.61
CA ARG A 47 2.86 11.89 -13.45
C ARG A 47 3.49 12.37 -12.14
N LYS A 48 4.20 13.49 -12.21
CA LYS A 48 4.55 14.27 -11.02
C LYS A 48 3.31 15.07 -10.63
N PHE A 49 2.91 14.97 -9.37
CA PHE A 49 1.79 15.74 -8.85
C PHE A 49 2.32 16.93 -8.06
N ASN A 50 1.68 18.08 -8.21
CA ASN A 50 1.93 19.20 -7.32
C ASN A 50 1.32 18.82 -5.97
N THR A 51 2.19 18.64 -4.98
CA THR A 51 1.82 18.20 -3.64
C THR A 51 1.01 19.30 -2.94
N SER A 52 -0.14 18.96 -2.35
CA SER A 52 -0.80 19.87 -1.42
C SER A 52 -0.27 19.64 -0.02
N ASN A 53 -0.26 18.38 0.45
CA ASN A 53 0.19 18.00 1.79
C ASN A 53 0.78 16.57 1.84
N ILE A 54 1.68 16.31 2.79
CA ILE A 54 2.10 14.96 3.15
C ILE A 54 1.11 14.41 4.18
N VAL A 55 0.49 13.28 3.87
CA VAL A 55 -0.49 12.60 4.75
C VAL A 55 0.22 11.66 5.71
N SER A 56 1.16 10.86 5.19
CA SER A 56 1.98 9.97 6.01
C SER A 56 3.29 9.63 5.32
N MET A 57 4.28 9.23 6.12
CA MET A 57 5.53 8.68 5.62
C MET A 57 6.10 7.71 6.65
N GLY A 58 6.86 6.71 6.19
CA GLY A 58 7.43 5.73 7.11
C GLY A 58 8.10 4.58 6.40
N ASN A 59 8.23 3.46 7.12
CA ASN A 59 8.70 2.21 6.54
C ASN A 59 7.50 1.42 5.99
N TYR A 60 7.71 0.68 4.90
CA TYR A 60 6.76 -0.31 4.44
C TYR A 60 7.39 -1.69 4.38
N ARG A 61 6.53 -2.70 4.41
CA ARG A 61 6.91 -4.10 4.18
C ARG A 61 5.90 -4.73 3.23
N LEU A 62 6.40 -5.61 2.36
CA LEU A 62 5.60 -6.34 1.40
C LEU A 62 5.88 -7.83 1.56
N TYR A 63 4.83 -8.61 1.75
CA TYR A 63 4.91 -10.04 1.99
C TYR A 63 4.09 -10.81 0.96
N GLU A 64 4.52 -12.01 0.65
CA GLU A 64 3.70 -13.05 0.05
C GLU A 64 3.31 -14.03 1.14
N VAL A 65 2.02 -14.26 1.30
CA VAL A 65 1.45 -15.19 2.29
C VAL A 65 0.79 -16.33 1.54
N LYS A 66 1.07 -17.56 1.95
CA LYS A 66 0.47 -18.76 1.36
C LYS A 66 0.35 -19.91 2.35
N GLY A 67 -0.84 -20.44 2.56
CA GLY A 67 -1.11 -21.54 3.48
C GLY A 67 -0.82 -21.19 4.93
N GLU A 68 -1.10 -19.95 5.34
CA GLU A 68 -1.00 -19.52 6.74
C GLU A 68 -2.41 -19.44 7.35
N PRO A 69 -2.74 -20.21 8.40
CA PRO A 69 -4.12 -20.28 8.92
C PRO A 69 -4.69 -18.94 9.39
N GLU A 70 -3.85 -18.03 9.87
CA GLU A 70 -4.25 -16.76 10.46
C GLU A 70 -4.26 -15.60 9.45
N PHE A 71 -3.83 -15.84 8.21
CA PHE A 71 -3.65 -14.79 7.21
C PHE A 71 -4.23 -15.18 5.87
N THR A 72 -4.76 -14.19 5.16
CA THR A 72 -5.29 -14.40 3.81
C THR A 72 -4.15 -14.70 2.83
N ASP A 73 -4.31 -15.72 1.98
CA ASP A 73 -3.34 -16.16 0.96
C ASP A 73 -3.20 -15.17 -0.21
N LEU A 74 -2.59 -14.02 0.06
CA LEU A 74 -2.42 -12.91 -0.87
C LEU A 74 -1.06 -12.22 -0.67
N VAL A 75 -0.82 -11.17 -1.45
CA VAL A 75 0.25 -10.21 -1.15
C VAL A 75 -0.26 -9.24 -0.08
N HIS A 76 0.54 -9.06 0.97
CA HIS A 76 0.26 -8.14 2.07
C HIS A 76 1.21 -6.95 1.98
N LEU A 77 0.65 -5.73 2.03
CA LEU A 77 1.39 -4.48 2.18
C LEU A 77 1.14 -3.94 3.58
N GLU A 78 2.20 -3.67 4.32
CA GLU A 78 2.12 -3.02 5.62
C GLU A 78 2.79 -1.66 5.56
N LEU A 79 2.09 -0.64 6.06
CA LEU A 79 2.60 0.72 6.18
C LEU A 79 2.76 1.06 7.66
N PHE A 80 3.97 1.46 8.07
CA PHE A 80 4.19 1.95 9.42
C PHE A 80 3.54 3.32 9.59
N VAL A 81 2.57 3.42 10.50
CA VAL A 81 1.75 4.64 10.68
C VAL A 81 2.13 5.47 11.91
N GLY A 82 3.15 5.05 12.66
CA GLY A 82 3.59 5.70 13.90
C GLY A 82 3.25 4.86 15.12
N ASP A 83 3.79 5.26 16.29
CA ASP A 83 3.49 4.66 17.60
C ASP A 83 3.60 3.13 17.66
N GLY A 84 4.60 2.59 16.96
CA GLY A 84 4.81 1.14 16.90
C GLY A 84 3.78 0.39 16.04
N GLN A 85 2.83 1.07 15.41
CA GLN A 85 1.71 0.46 14.67
C GLN A 85 1.97 0.32 13.18
N TRP A 86 1.44 -0.78 12.63
CA TRP A 86 1.43 -1.07 11.20
C TRP A 86 0.01 -1.20 10.70
N GLN A 87 -0.33 -0.45 9.65
CA GLN A 87 -1.59 -0.62 8.93
C GLN A 87 -1.39 -1.63 7.79
N GLY A 88 -2.15 -2.73 7.85
CA GLY A 88 -2.16 -3.78 6.85
C GLY A 88 -3.10 -3.52 5.69
N TYR A 89 -2.70 -3.99 4.51
CA TYR A 89 -3.47 -3.97 3.28
C TYR A 89 -3.28 -5.26 2.48
N LEU A 90 -4.38 -5.85 2.02
CA LEU A 90 -4.37 -6.97 1.09
C LEU A 90 -4.33 -6.45 -0.35
N LEU A 91 -3.50 -7.08 -1.17
CA LEU A 91 -3.36 -6.81 -2.60
C LEU A 91 -3.76 -8.06 -3.41
N PRO A 92 -5.05 -8.28 -3.71
CA PRO A 92 -5.55 -9.49 -4.38
C PRO A 92 -4.85 -9.82 -5.69
N THR A 93 -4.40 -8.79 -6.42
CA THR A 93 -3.69 -8.94 -7.69
C THR A 93 -2.25 -8.39 -7.63
N GLY A 94 -1.73 -8.15 -6.43
CA GLY A 94 -0.42 -7.52 -6.16
C GLY A 94 -0.38 -6.02 -6.48
N LEU A 95 0.82 -5.44 -6.49
CA LEU A 95 1.02 -4.04 -6.91
C LEU A 95 0.88 -3.89 -8.44
N PRO A 96 0.36 -2.76 -8.95
CA PRO A 96 0.34 -2.47 -10.38
C PRO A 96 1.75 -2.49 -11.00
N ARG A 97 2.01 -3.39 -11.95
CA ARG A 97 3.33 -3.54 -12.59
C ARG A 97 3.49 -2.75 -13.90
N SER A 98 2.38 -2.34 -14.52
CA SER A 98 2.37 -1.58 -15.77
C SER A 98 1.52 -0.31 -15.65
N LEU A 99 1.85 0.69 -16.47
CA LEU A 99 1.10 1.93 -16.60
C LEU A 99 -0.39 1.64 -16.89
N LYS A 100 -1.29 2.40 -16.25
CA LYS A 100 -2.75 2.29 -16.36
C LYS A 100 -3.36 0.97 -15.88
N LYS A 101 -2.57 0.01 -15.37
CA LYS A 101 -3.11 -1.17 -14.69
C LYS A 101 -3.66 -0.76 -13.32
N ARG A 102 -4.86 -1.22 -13.03
CA ARG A 102 -5.59 -0.98 -11.78
C ARG A 102 -5.56 -2.27 -10.97
N ASN A 103 -5.04 -2.20 -9.75
CA ASN A 103 -5.07 -3.33 -8.83
C ASN A 103 -5.81 -2.91 -7.55
N ARG A 104 -6.60 -3.82 -6.99
CA ARG A 104 -7.36 -3.55 -5.78
C ARG A 104 -6.42 -3.50 -4.58
N ILE A 105 -6.71 -2.60 -3.64
CA ILE A 105 -6.10 -2.54 -2.32
C ILE A 105 -7.23 -2.57 -1.29
N VAL A 106 -7.10 -3.42 -0.27
CA VAL A 106 -8.15 -3.61 0.74
C VAL A 106 -7.51 -3.43 2.11
N SER A 107 -7.96 -2.45 2.89
CA SER A 107 -7.53 -2.30 4.28
C SER A 107 -7.92 -3.53 5.09
N THR A 108 -7.02 -3.99 5.96
CA THR A 108 -7.27 -5.14 6.85
C THR A 108 -6.66 -4.87 8.22
N ASN A 109 -7.16 -5.61 9.22
CA ASN A 109 -6.57 -5.68 10.55
C ASN A 109 -5.45 -6.74 10.62
N GLU A 110 -5.27 -7.54 9.55
CA GLU A 110 -4.15 -8.46 9.42
C GLU A 110 -2.83 -7.69 9.32
N ALA A 111 -1.96 -7.87 10.30
CA ALA A 111 -0.59 -7.40 10.29
C ALA A 111 0.34 -8.52 10.78
N ILE A 112 1.23 -8.95 9.88
CA ILE A 112 2.33 -9.88 10.10
C ILE A 112 3.36 -9.24 11.04
N THR A 113 3.65 -7.94 10.85
CA THR A 113 4.53 -7.24 11.77
C THR A 113 3.80 -6.93 13.07
N LYS A 114 4.27 -7.51 14.18
CA LYS A 114 3.77 -7.17 15.51
C LYS A 114 3.96 -5.68 15.79
N SER A 115 2.85 -5.02 16.11
CA SER A 115 2.89 -3.66 16.61
C SER A 115 3.38 -3.67 18.05
N VAL A 116 4.30 -2.77 18.39
CA VAL A 116 4.80 -2.63 19.76
C VAL A 116 3.95 -1.55 20.43
N ILE A 117 3.13 -1.96 21.39
CA ILE A 117 2.38 -1.05 22.27
C ILE A 117 3.23 -0.80 23.51
#